data_AF-A0A957HNJ8-F1
#
_entry.id   AF-A0A957HNJ8-F1
#
_cell.length_a   1.000
_cell.length_b   1.000
_cell.length_c   1.000
_cell.angle_alpha   90.00
_cell.angle_beta   90.00
_cell.angle_gamma   90.00
#
_symmetry.space_group_name_H-M   'P 1'
#
loop_
_entity.id
_entity.type
_entity.pdbx_description
1 polymer ?
#
loop_
_entity_poly.entity_id
_entity_poly.type
_entity_poly.pdbx_seq_one_letter_code
_entity_poly.pdbx_strand_id
1 'polypeptide(L)' 'NGRFINSLNQLPAIHRAYGEEGHIVLQVQEANEALPDIIHHLSNAGCHIRRLEIQEPNLEAVFLNLTGRALRD' A
#
# COMPACT_ATOMS: atom_id res chain seq x y z
N ASN A 1 -18.16 3.78 0.75
CA ASN A 1 -16.71 3.42 0.78
C ASN A 1 -16.42 1.93 0.62
N GLY A 2 -17.27 0.99 1.07
CA GLY A 2 -16.96 -0.45 1.01
C GLY A 2 -16.83 -1.08 -0.39
N ARG A 3 -17.59 -0.64 -1.39
CA ARG A 3 -17.52 -1.21 -2.76
C ARG A 3 -16.18 -0.98 -3.44
N PHE A 4 -15.58 0.19 -3.24
CA PHE A 4 -14.31 0.57 -3.85
C PHE A 4 -13.14 -0.24 -3.29
N ILE A 5 -13.11 -0.44 -1.96
CA ILE A 5 -12.11 -1.26 -1.27
C ILE A 5 -12.16 -2.72 -1.75
N ASN A 6 -13.36 -3.24 -2.02
CA ASN A 6 -13.50 -4.61 -2.51
C ASN A 6 -12.96 -4.78 -3.93
N SER A 7 -13.14 -3.79 -4.81
CA SER A 7 -12.55 -3.80 -6.16
C SER A 7 -11.03 -3.79 -6.12
N LEU A 8 -10.42 -3.08 -5.15
CA LEU A 8 -8.97 -3.09 -4.95
C LEU A 8 -8.48 -4.46 -4.46
N ASN A 9 -9.18 -5.11 -3.52
CA ASN A 9 -8.82 -6.47 -3.09
C ASN A 9 -8.92 -7.54 -4.20
N GLN A 10 -9.55 -7.24 -5.34
CA GLN A 10 -9.58 -8.14 -6.50
C GLN A 10 -8.36 -7.98 -7.42
N LEU A 11 -7.54 -6.94 -7.22
CA LEU A 11 -6.31 -6.76 -8.00
C LEU A 11 -5.25 -7.76 -7.50
N PRO A 12 -4.61 -8.53 -8.39
CA PRO A 12 -3.62 -9.54 -8.01
C PRO A 12 -2.39 -8.95 -7.33
N ALA A 13 -2.11 -7.67 -7.57
CA ALA A 13 -1.01 -6.94 -6.95
C ALA A 13 -1.31 -6.49 -5.50
N ILE A 14 -2.58 -6.53 -5.07
CA ILE A 14 -3.03 -6.06 -3.74
C ILE A 14 -3.25 -7.27 -2.82
N HIS A 15 -2.46 -7.34 -1.76
CA HIS A 15 -2.66 -8.30 -0.67
C HIS A 15 -3.80 -7.89 0.25
N ARG A 16 -3.92 -6.58 0.52
CA ARG A 16 -4.96 -6.06 1.40
C ARG A 16 -5.26 -4.61 1.12
N ALA A 17 -6.53 -4.27 0.99
CA ALA A 17 -7.02 -2.89 0.94
C ALA A 17 -7.98 -2.65 2.12
N TYR A 18 -7.79 -1.54 2.81
CA TYR A 18 -8.71 -1.07 3.87
C TYR A 18 -8.77 0.46 3.91
N GLY A 19 -9.90 0.97 4.38
CA GLY A 19 -10.09 2.41 4.60
C GLY A 19 -9.72 2.77 6.03
N GLU A 20 -8.94 3.82 6.19
CA GLU A 20 -8.60 4.47 7.46
C GLU A 20 -9.01 5.94 7.37
N GLU A 21 -9.13 6.67 8.48
CA GLU A 21 -9.85 7.96 8.59
C GLU A 21 -9.48 9.02 7.53
N GLY A 22 -10.14 8.98 6.37
CA GLY A 22 -9.93 9.90 5.25
C GLY A 22 -9.01 9.40 4.13
N HIS A 23 -8.40 8.22 4.28
CA HIS A 23 -7.47 7.63 3.30
C HIS A 23 -7.69 6.13 3.10
N ILE A 24 -7.11 5.58 2.05
CA ILE A 24 -7.15 4.16 1.74
C ILE A 24 -5.72 3.64 1.85
N VAL A 25 -5.53 2.62 2.67
CA VAL A 25 -4.25 1.94 2.83
C VAL A 25 -4.26 0.67 2.00
N LEU A 26 -3.24 0.51 1.16
CA LEU A 26 -3.04 -0.63 0.28
C LEU A 26 -1.75 -1.33 0.66
N GLN A 27 -1.86 -2.62 1.00
CA GLN A 27 -0.73 -3.52 1.16
C GLN A 27 -0.55 -4.27 -0.15
N VAL A 28 0.61 -4.09 -0.75
CA VAL A 28 1.01 -4.69 -2.03
C VAL A 28 2.36 -5.38 -1.83
N GLN A 29 2.64 -6.39 -2.66
CA GLN A 29 3.93 -7.08 -2.58
C GLN A 29 5.06 -6.20 -3.11
N GLU A 30 4.86 -5.63 -4.30
CA GLU A 30 5.81 -4.75 -4.95
C GLU A 30 5.09 -3.45 -5.34
N ALA A 31 5.40 -2.35 -4.65
CA ALA A 31 4.74 -1.07 -4.90
C ALA A 31 5.02 -0.57 -6.32
N ASN A 32 6.25 -0.73 -6.83
CA ASN A 32 6.64 -0.26 -8.16
C ASN A 32 5.87 -0.96 -9.28
N GLU A 33 5.51 -2.22 -9.11
CA GLU A 33 4.72 -2.98 -10.09
C GLU A 33 3.21 -2.74 -9.91
N ALA A 34 2.74 -2.60 -8.67
CA ALA A 34 1.32 -2.42 -8.36
C ALA A 34 0.81 -1.00 -8.64
N LEU A 35 1.69 0.02 -8.53
CA LEU A 35 1.33 1.43 -8.68
C LEU A 35 0.66 1.78 -10.02
N PRO A 36 1.22 1.40 -11.18
CA PRO A 36 0.58 1.67 -12.47
C PRO A 36 -0.86 1.15 -12.53
N ASP A 37 -1.09 -0.09 -12.09
CA ASP A 37 -2.41 -0.71 -12.09
C ASP A 37 -3.39 -0.01 -11.15
N ILE A 38 -2.92 0.35 -9.95
CA ILE A 38 -3.72 1.08 -8.95
C ILE A 38 -4.10 2.46 -9.46
N ILE A 39 -3.15 3.21 -10.03
CA ILE A 39 -3.39 4.54 -10.59
C ILE A 39 -4.37 4.46 -11.75
N HIS A 40 -4.21 3.47 -12.64
CA HIS A 40 -5.12 3.26 -13.76
C HIS A 40 -6.56 2.96 -13.28
N HIS A 41 -6.71 2.11 -12.26
CA HIS A 41 -8.01 1.84 -11.63
C HIS A 41 -8.62 3.08 -10.96
N LEU A 42 -7.83 3.85 -10.21
CA LEU A 42 -8.26 5.09 -9.57
C LEU A 42 -8.71 6.12 -10.59
N SER A 43 -7.94 6.29 -11.68
CA SER A 43 -8.25 7.20 -12.78
C SER A 43 -9.55 6.81 -13.47
N ASN A 44 -9.74 5.52 -13.79
CA ASN A 44 -10.98 5.01 -14.40
C ASN A 44 -12.20 5.12 -13.47
N ALA A 45 -12.00 5.03 -12.17
CA ALA A 45 -13.04 5.25 -11.18
C ALA A 45 -13.40 6.73 -10.97
N GLY A 46 -12.71 7.65 -11.65
CA GLY A 46 -12.88 9.10 -11.49
C GLY A 46 -12.32 9.64 -10.18
N CYS A 47 -11.47 8.88 -9.49
CA CYS A 47 -10.83 9.30 -8.25
C CYS A 47 -9.59 10.16 -8.56
N HIS A 48 -9.54 11.36 -7.98
CA HIS A 48 -8.38 12.24 -8.11
C HIS A 48 -7.38 11.99 -6.97
N ILE A 49 -6.18 11.53 -7.32
CA ILE A 49 -5.11 11.27 -6.35
C ILE A 49 -4.51 12.62 -5.93
N ARG A 50 -4.74 13.04 -4.68
CA ARG A 50 -4.16 14.28 -4.14
C ARG A 50 -2.77 14.08 -3.54
N ARG A 51 -2.54 12.90 -2.95
CA ARG A 51 -1.30 12.53 -2.29
C ARG A 51 -1.15 11.01 -2.39
N LEU A 52 0.04 10.58 -2.79
CA LEU A 52 0.46 9.19 -2.82
C LEU A 52 1.71 9.11 -1.95
N GLU A 53 1.70 8.23 -0.97
CA GLU A 53 2.84 7.96 -0.10
C GLU A 53 3.16 6.47 -0.20
N ILE A 54 4.40 6.15 -0.55
CA ILE A 54 4.88 4.79 -0.66
C ILE A 54 5.85 4.60 0.49
N GLN A 55 5.50 3.70 1.40
CA GLN A 55 6.37 3.34 2.51
C GLN A 55 7.03 2.00 2.19
N GLU A 56 8.29 2.06 1.77
CA GLU A 56 9.10 0.85 1.67
C GLU A 56 9.36 0.31 3.09
N PRO A 57 9.31 -1.02 3.30
CA PRO A 57 9.70 -1.60 4.58
C PRO A 57 11.15 -1.21 4.85
N ASN A 58 11.38 -0.41 5.90
CA ASN A 58 12.73 -0.02 6.26
C ASN A 58 13.51 -1.22 6.80
N LEU A 59 14.82 -1.26 6.50
CA LEU A 59 15.71 -2.31 6.99
C LEU A 59 15.81 -2.33 8.52
N GLU A 60 15.44 -1.26 9.23
CA GLU A 60 15.35 -1.22 10.70
C GLU A 60 14.27 -2.17 11.25
N ALA A 61 13.09 -2.25 10.62
CA ALA A 61 12.00 -3.14 11.06
C ALA A 61 12.32 -4.62 10.82
N VAL A 62 13.10 -4.93 9.78
CA VAL A 62 13.62 -6.28 9.51
C VAL A 62 14.79 -6.61 10.45
N PHE A 63 15.63 -5.62 10.79
CA PHE A 63 16.73 -5.79 11.73
C PHE A 63 16.26 -6.18 13.14
N LEU A 64 15.18 -5.55 13.63
CA LEU A 64 14.61 -5.84 14.95
C LEU A 64 14.05 -7.26 15.05
N ASN A 65 13.43 -7.79 14.00
CA ASN A 65 12.77 -9.10 14.02
C ASN A 65 13.73 -10.29 13.91
N LEU A 66 14.93 -10.13 13.35
CA LEU A 66 15.86 -11.25 13.12
C LEU A 66 16.98 -11.39 14.16
N THR A 67 17.29 -10.37 14.94
CA THR A 67 18.43 -10.45 15.90
C THR A 67 18.15 -9.89 17.29
N GLY A 68 17.00 -9.25 17.52
CA GLY A 68 16.68 -8.67 18.84
C GLY A 68 17.66 -7.58 19.30
N ARG A 69 18.43 -6.97 18.38
CA ARG A 69 19.31 -5.83 18.70
C ARG A 69 19.12 -4.73 17.67
N ALA A 70 18.66 -3.57 18.16
CA ALA A 70 18.67 -2.33 17.41
C ALA A 70 20.12 -1.97 17.03
N LEU A 71 20.37 -1.71 15.76
CA LEU A 71 21.65 -1.19 15.31
C LEU A 71 21.67 0.29 15.71
N ARG A 72 22.24 0.59 16.87
CA ARG A 72 22.48 1.96 17.31
C ARG A 72 23.95 2.27 17.08
N ASP A 73 24.22 3.11 16.09
CA ASP A 73 25.25 4.14 16.11
C ASP A 73 24.79 5.32 15.26
#